data_AF-A0A2D6IK73-F1
#
_entry.id   AF-A0A2D6IK73-F1
#
_cell.length_a   1.000
_cell.length_b   1.000
_cell.length_c   1.000
_cell.angle_alpha   90.00
_cell.angle_beta   90.00
_cell.angle_gamma   90.00
#
_symmetry.space_group_name_H-M   'P 1'
#
loop_
_entity.id
_entity.type
_entity.pdbx_description
1 polymer ?
#
loop_
_entity_poly.entity_id
_entity_poly.type
_entity_poly.pdbx_seq_one_letter_code
_entity_poly.pdbx_strand_id
1 'polypeptide(L)' 'MPKNRDWERGDLVYIPQGCTLEEKDDQAGYGFYRTGKPELGMVISSDIPNKYTIFCMGRVLVAPYNQVHCLWPKKG' A
#
# COMPACT_ATOMS: atom_id res chain seq x y z
N MET A 1 6.66 14.45 -14.50
CA MET A 1 6.38 13.40 -13.49
C MET A 1 5.42 14.02 -12.48
N PRO A 2 4.18 13.52 -12.29
CA PRO A 2 3.37 14.04 -11.21
C PRO A 2 4.12 13.78 -9.91
N LYS A 3 4.34 14.84 -9.12
CA LYS A 3 4.96 14.72 -7.79
C LYS A 3 4.12 13.71 -7.03
N ASN A 4 4.71 12.57 -6.70
CA ASN A 4 4.13 11.64 -5.74
C ASN A 4 3.77 12.48 -4.53
N ARG A 5 2.47 12.63 -4.29
CA ARG A 5 1.97 13.17 -3.04
C ARG A 5 2.51 12.20 -2.00
N ASP A 6 3.43 12.64 -1.14
CA ASP A 6 3.93 11.83 -0.03
C ASP A 6 2.72 11.51 0.85
N TRP A 7 2.14 10.31 0.69
CA TRP A 7 0.99 9.93 1.50
C TRP A 7 1.47 9.71 2.93
N GLU A 8 0.65 10.20 3.85
CA GLU A 8 0.97 10.20 5.26
C GLU A 8 0.40 8.95 5.93
N ARG A 9 1.00 8.59 7.07
CA ARG A 9 0.43 7.58 7.94
C ARG A 9 -1.02 7.95 8.28
N GLY A 10 -1.94 7.03 8.03
CA GLY A 10 -3.37 7.20 8.23
C GLY A 10 -4.18 7.43 6.95
N ASP A 11 -3.54 7.71 5.81
CA ASP A 11 -4.25 7.90 4.55
C ASP A 11 -4.88 6.58 4.07
N LEU A 12 -6.16 6.64 3.68
CA LEU A 12 -6.89 5.52 3.10
C LEU A 12 -6.54 5.36 1.61
N VAL A 13 -6.20 4.14 1.24
CA VAL A 13 -5.73 3.80 -0.10
C VAL A 13 -6.46 2.57 -0.64
N TYR A 14 -6.53 2.49 -1.97
CA TYR A 14 -6.93 1.30 -2.69
C TYR A 14 -5.77 0.76 -3.52
N ILE A 15 -5.68 -0.56 -3.61
CA ILE A 15 -4.74 -1.30 -4.46
C ILE A 15 -5.58 -2.05 -5.50
N PRO A 16 -5.34 -1.86 -6.81
CA PRO A 16 -6.07 -2.56 -7.86
C PRO A 16 -5.86 -4.07 -7.80
N GLN A 17 -6.76 -4.81 -8.45
CA GLN A 17 -6.56 -6.24 -8.68
C GLN A 17 -5.35 -6.51 -9.59
N GLY A 18 -4.72 -7.66 -9.42
CA GLY A 18 -3.60 -8.12 -10.25
C GLY A 18 -2.23 -7.51 -9.90
N CYS A 19 -2.16 -6.63 -8.91
CA CYS A 19 -0.91 -6.14 -8.34
C CYS A 19 -0.19 -7.24 -7.53
N THR A 20 1.12 -7.37 -7.74
CA THR A 20 2.01 -8.20 -6.93
C THR A 20 2.66 -7.32 -5.87
N LEU A 21 2.41 -7.64 -4.61
CA LEU A 21 2.87 -6.91 -3.42
C LEU A 21 3.80 -7.81 -2.61
N GLU A 22 4.52 -7.19 -1.69
CA GLU A 22 5.22 -7.92 -0.63
C GLU A 22 4.29 -8.00 0.59
N GLU A 23 4.11 -9.19 1.16
CA GLU A 23 3.40 -9.38 2.42
C GLU A 23 4.45 -9.58 3.52
N LYS A 24 4.37 -8.76 4.57
CA LYS A 24 5.22 -8.92 5.74
C LYS A 24 4.46 -9.77 6.76
N ASP A 25 4.91 -11.01 6.91
CA ASP A 25 4.43 -11.91 7.95
C ASP A 25 5.41 -11.86 9.13
N ASP A 26 4.88 -11.60 10.34
CA ASP A 26 5.68 -11.45 11.56
C ASP A 26 6.41 -12.76 11.97
N GLN A 27 6.02 -13.92 11.42
CA GLN A 27 6.61 -15.22 11.70
C GLN A 27 7.47 -15.77 10.55
N ALA A 28 7.10 -15.48 9.29
CA ALA A 28 7.71 -16.11 8.11
C ALA A 28 8.61 -15.19 7.27
N GLY A 29 8.68 -13.88 7.58
CA GLY A 29 9.45 -12.90 6.79
C GLY A 29 8.65 -12.31 5.64
N TYR A 30 9.32 -11.96 4.54
CA TYR A 30 8.67 -11.34 3.37
C TYR A 30 8.21 -12.41 2.36
N GLY A 31 6.91 -12.46 2.10
CA GLY A 31 6.29 -13.24 1.03
C GLY A 31 5.83 -12.36 -0.13
N PHE A 32 5.42 -12.99 -1.23
CA PHE A 32 4.75 -12.30 -2.34
C PHE A 32 3.26 -12.58 -2.30
N TYR A 33 2.47 -11.50 -2.35
CA TYR A 33 1.01 -11.57 -2.39
C TYR A 33 0.51 -10.97 -3.70
N ARG A 34 -0.32 -11.73 -4.43
CA ARG A 34 -0.99 -11.24 -5.64
C ARG A 34 -2.45 -10.95 -5.33
N THR A 35 -2.84 -9.69 -5.50
CA THR A 35 -4.23 -9.24 -5.32
C THR A 35 -5.16 -9.96 -6.30
N GLY A 36 -6.06 -10.80 -5.79
CA GLY A 36 -7.10 -11.46 -6.59
C GLY A 36 -8.33 -10.57 -6.82
N LYS A 37 -8.47 -9.53 -5.99
CA LYS A 37 -9.50 -8.50 -6.02
C LYS A 37 -8.88 -7.18 -5.56
N PRO A 38 -9.54 -6.03 -5.77
CA PRO A 38 -9.06 -4.77 -5.21
C PRO A 38 -8.98 -4.85 -3.68
N GLU A 39 -7.89 -4.35 -3.12
CA GLU A 39 -7.65 -4.32 -1.68
C GLU A 39 -7.79 -2.88 -1.16
N LEU A 40 -8.40 -2.73 0.01
CA LEU A 40 -8.51 -1.45 0.71
C LEU A 40 -7.61 -1.52 1.93
N GLY A 41 -6.87 -0.43 2.16
CA GLY A 41 -5.96 -0.36 3.28
C GLY A 41 -5.69 1.05 3.74
N MET A 42 -4.86 1.14 4.77
CA MET A 42 -4.40 2.39 5.34
C MET A 42 -2.88 2.43 5.31
N VAL A 43 -2.29 3.53 4.85
CA VAL A 43 -0.84 3.73 4.90
C VAL A 43 -0.42 3.77 6.37
N ILE A 44 0.52 2.91 6.74
CA ILE A 44 1.10 2.89 8.09
C ILE A 44 2.56 3.37 8.11
N SER A 45 3.26 3.30 6.96
CA SER A 45 4.60 3.85 6.79
C SER A 45 4.96 4.12 5.32
N SER A 46 5.88 5.05 5.07
CA SER A 46 6.47 5.39 3.76
C SER A 46 8.00 5.49 3.85
N ASP A 47 8.59 4.81 4.83
CA ASP A 47 10.03 4.77 5.11
C ASP A 47 10.83 3.98 4.06
N ILE A 48 10.18 3.09 3.33
CA ILE A 48 10.81 2.30 2.27
C ILE A 48 10.86 3.11 0.98
N PRO A 49 12.04 3.29 0.35
CA PRO A 49 12.15 4.01 -0.92
C PRO A 49 11.23 3.42 -1.99
N ASN A 50 10.36 4.26 -2.56
CA ASN A 50 9.40 3.94 -3.62
C ASN A 50 8.27 2.97 -3.25
N LYS A 51 8.05 2.66 -1.95
CA LYS A 51 6.99 1.75 -1.51
C LYS A 51 6.24 2.28 -0.28
N TYR A 52 4.95 2.00 -0.23
CA TYR A 52 4.12 2.21 0.96
C TYR A 52 3.99 0.91 1.75
N THR A 53 4.08 1.00 3.07
CA THR A 53 3.63 -0.06 3.97
C THR A 53 2.17 0.23 4.34
N ILE A 54 1.29 -0.72 4.06
CA ILE A 54 -0.15 -0.57 4.11
C ILE A 54 -0.72 -1.70 4.96
N PHE A 55 -1.63 -1.37 5.87
CA PHE A 55 -2.42 -2.37 6.59
C PHE A 55 -3.72 -2.64 5.85
N CYS A 56 -3.92 -3.88 5.39
CA CYS A 56 -5.09 -4.34 4.64
C CYS A 56 -5.72 -5.55 5.33
N MET A 57 -6.93 -5.40 5.88
CA MET A 57 -7.74 -6.50 6.46
C MET A 57 -6.96 -7.52 7.32
N GLY A 58 -6.07 -7.04 8.21
CA GLY A 58 -5.28 -7.91 9.09
C GLY A 58 -3.88 -8.28 8.57
N ARG A 59 -3.49 -7.82 7.39
CA ARG A 59 -2.18 -8.06 6.77
C ARG A 59 -1.39 -6.76 6.64
N VAL A 60 -0.07 -6.88 6.69
CA VAL A 60 0.84 -5.79 6.35
C VAL A 60 1.37 -6.04 4.94
N LEU A 61 0.98 -5.20 4.01
CA LEU A 61 1.36 -5.26 2.61
C LEU A 61 2.29 -4.10 2.27
N VAL A 62 3.37 -4.36 1.56
CA VAL A 62 4.29 -3.36 1.03
C VAL A 62 4.07 -3.27 -0.48
N ALA A 63 3.64 -2.09 -0.92
CA ALA A 63 3.19 -1.85 -2.28
C ALA A 63 3.99 -0.73 -2.95
N PRO A 64 4.45 -0.90 -4.20
CA PRO A 64 5.06 0.18 -4.97
C PRO A 64 4.12 1.37 -5.12
N TYR A 65 4.66 2.59 -5.08
CA TYR A 65 3.86 3.84 -5.14
C TYR A 65 2.93 3.93 -6.36
N ASN A 66 3.34 3.37 -7.50
CA ASN A 66 2.55 3.37 -8.74
C ASN A 66 1.43 2.32 -8.78
N GLN A 67 1.34 1.43 -7.79
CA GLN A 67 0.30 0.40 -7.68
C GLN A 67 -0.76 0.74 -6.63
N VAL A 68 -0.63 1.89 -5.97
CA VAL A 68 -1.51 2.30 -4.91
C VAL A 68 -2.20 3.59 -5.35
N HIS A 69 -3.40 3.81 -4.86
CA HIS A 69 -4.17 4.98 -5.22
C HIS A 69 -4.90 5.53 -3.98
N CYS A 70 -4.90 6.84 -3.82
CA CYS A 70 -5.54 7.49 -2.69
C CYS A 70 -7.06 7.55 -2.88
N LEU A 71 -7.82 7.12 -1.86
CA LEU A 71 -9.28 7.19 -1.87
C LEU A 71 -9.80 8.54 -1.37
N TRP A 72 -9.02 9.21 -0.53
CA TRP A 72 -9.38 10.50 0.03
C TRP A 72 -8.37 11.56 -0.39
N PRO A 73 -8.52 12.19 -1.57
CA PRO A 73 -7.73 13.38 -1.82
C PRO A 73 -8.09 14.39 -0.71
N LYS A 74 -7.16 14.71 0.21
CA LYS A 74 -7.34 15.88 1.08
C LYS A 74 -7.70 17.03 0.14
N LYS A 75 -8.89 17.62 0.33
CA LYS A 75 -9.32 18.80 -0.42
C LYS A 75 -8.20 19.83 -0.29
N GLY A 76 -7.54 20.13 -1.40
CA GLY A 76 -6.77 21.36 -1.54
C GLY A 76 -7.72 22.53 -1.69
#